data_AF-A0A1Z1M1J1-F1
#
_entry.id   AF-A0A1Z1M1J1-F1
#
_cell.length_a   1.000
_cell.length_b   1.000
_cell.length_c   1.000
_cell.angle_alpha   90.00
_cell.angle_beta   90.00
_cell.angle_gamma   90.00
#
_symmetry.space_group_name_H-M   'P 1'
#
loop_
_entity.id
_entity.type
_entity.pdbx_description
1 polymer ?
#
loop_
_entity_poly.entity_id
_entity_poly.type
_entity_poly.pdbx_seq_one_letter_code
_entity_poly.pdbx_strand_id
1 'polypeptide(L)'
;MFFNINILSLTLGFFFANILSTVPAQTGDWNIISGAVIVTSYEIISKALYRNIITKKPYIINLINNFKIGIVYGLFVDAFKLGS
;
A
#
# COMPACT_ATOMS: atom_id res chain seq x y z
N MET A 1 4.98 -18.47 14.81
CA MET A 1 4.34 -19.08 13.62
C MET A 1 3.77 -18.06 12.62
N PHE A 2 3.26 -16.90 13.07
CA PHE A 2 2.69 -15.87 12.19
C PHE A 2 3.67 -14.94 11.45
N PHE A 3 4.98 -15.06 11.72
CA PHE A 3 6.02 -14.20 11.15
C PHE A 3 6.12 -14.33 9.62
N ASN A 4 6.07 -15.56 9.10
CA ASN A 4 6.09 -15.79 7.65
C ASN A 4 4.92 -15.10 6.93
N ILE A 5 3.72 -15.16 7.50
CA ILE A 5 2.52 -14.56 6.88
C ILE A 5 2.62 -13.03 6.91
N ASN A 6 3.22 -12.44 7.94
CA ASN A 6 3.46 -11.00 8.00
C ASN A 6 4.47 -10.56 6.93
N ILE A 7 5.57 -11.29 6.75
CA ILE A 7 6.55 -11.00 5.68
C ILE A 7 5.89 -11.16 4.32
N LEU A 8 5.12 -12.22 4.12
CA LEU A 8 4.46 -12.51 2.86
C LEU A 8 3.43 -11.41 2.53
N SER A 9 2.71 -10.89 3.53
CA SER A 9 1.84 -9.72 3.36
C SER A 9 2.60 -8.46 2.96
N LEU A 10 3.77 -8.22 3.57
CA LEU A 10 4.61 -7.07 3.28
C LEU A 10 5.21 -7.14 1.86
N THR A 11 5.74 -8.30 1.46
CA THR A 11 6.29 -8.49 0.11
C THR A 11 5.22 -8.47 -0.97
N LEU A 12 4.02 -8.98 -0.69
CA LEU A 12 2.85 -8.82 -1.56
C LEU A 12 2.50 -7.34 -1.77
N GLY A 13 2.51 -6.54 -0.70
CA GLY A 13 2.27 -5.09 -0.79
C GLY A 13 3.32 -4.39 -1.65
N PHE A 14 4.59 -4.75 -1.46
CA PHE A 14 5.69 -4.23 -2.27
C PHE A 14 5.53 -4.58 -3.77
N PHE A 15 5.14 -5.81 -4.09
CA PHE A 15 4.89 -6.21 -5.47
C PHE A 15 3.70 -5.44 -6.09
N PHE A 16 2.64 -5.20 -5.32
CA PHE A 16 1.49 -4.39 -5.75
C PHE A 16 1.88 -2.94 -6.05
N ALA A 17 2.87 -2.38 -5.35
CA ALA A 17 3.36 -1.04 -5.62
C ALA A 17 3.88 -0.88 -7.05
N ASN A 18 4.60 -1.88 -7.57
CA ASN A 18 5.10 -1.86 -8.96
C ASN A 18 3.96 -1.85 -9.99
N ILE A 19 2.86 -2.53 -9.70
CA ILE A 19 1.67 -2.53 -10.56
C ILE A 19 1.02 -1.14 -10.52
N LEU A 20 0.88 -0.57 -9.31
CA LEU A 20 0.32 0.77 -9.12
C LEU A 20 1.20 1.89 -9.70
N SER A 21 2.52 1.72 -9.74
CA SER A 21 3.43 2.70 -10.34
C SER A 21 3.41 2.64 -11.87
N THR A 22 3.22 1.46 -12.46
CA THR A 22 3.28 1.27 -13.92
C THR A 22 1.98 1.60 -14.66
N VAL A 23 0.82 1.28 -14.10
CA VAL A 23 -0.49 1.51 -14.76
C VAL A 23 -0.76 2.98 -15.10
N PRO A 24 -0.53 3.97 -14.20
CA PRO A 24 -0.77 5.38 -14.46
C PRO A 24 0.43 6.09 -15.10
N ALA A 25 1.64 5.56 -14.95
CA ALA A 25 2.86 6.17 -15.48
C ALA A 25 3.11 5.89 -16.96
N GLN A 26 2.33 5.01 -17.59
CA GLN A 26 2.52 4.62 -19.00
C GLN A 26 2.40 5.81 -19.97
N THR A 27 1.61 6.84 -19.62
CA THR A 27 1.42 8.06 -20.43
C THR A 27 2.06 9.31 -19.80
N GLY A 28 2.73 9.20 -18.65
CA GLY A 28 3.47 10.30 -17.99
C GLY A 28 2.62 11.41 -17.35
N ASP A 29 1.49 11.80 -17.97
CA ASP A 29 0.73 12.99 -17.58
C ASP A 29 -0.18 12.79 -16.35
N TRP A 30 -0.46 11.54 -15.98
CA TRP A 30 -1.49 11.20 -14.99
C TRP A 30 -0.94 11.00 -13.57
N ASN A 31 0.34 11.33 -13.33
CA ASN A 31 1.02 11.01 -12.07
C ASN A 31 0.37 11.68 -10.84
N ILE A 32 -0.04 12.94 -10.96
CA ILE A 32 -0.66 13.71 -9.87
C ILE A 32 -2.04 13.14 -9.50
N ILE A 33 -2.85 12.84 -10.51
CA ILE A 33 -4.19 12.27 -10.33
C ILE A 33 -4.09 10.88 -9.72
N SER A 34 -3.14 10.05 -10.20
CA SER A 34 -2.86 8.75 -9.63
C SER A 34 -2.47 8.83 -8.14
N GLY A 35 -1.54 9.73 -7.80
CA GLY A 35 -1.13 9.95 -6.41
C GLY A 35 -2.33 10.32 -5.51
N ALA A 36 -3.21 11.21 -5.98
CA ALA A 36 -4.43 11.57 -5.26
C ALA A 36 -5.37 10.38 -5.05
N VAL A 37 -5.55 9.52 -6.05
CA VAL A 37 -6.38 8.30 -5.94
C VAL A 37 -5.76 7.28 -4.97
N ILE A 38 -4.43 7.13 -4.98
CA ILE A 38 -3.72 6.24 -4.05
C ILE A 38 -3.85 6.75 -2.61
N VAL A 39 -3.66 8.05 -2.37
CA VAL A 39 -3.77 8.63 -1.03
C VAL A 39 -5.21 8.56 -0.50
N THR A 40 -6.20 8.91 -1.32
CA THR A 40 -7.61 8.85 -0.91
C THR A 40 -8.06 7.43 -0.59
N SER A 41 -7.69 6.44 -1.42
CA SER A 41 -7.99 5.04 -1.15
C SER A 41 -7.28 4.53 0.12
N TYR A 42 -6.01 4.91 0.34
CA TYR A 42 -5.27 4.58 1.56
C TYR A 42 -5.95 5.13 2.81
N GLU A 43 -6.43 6.36 2.76
CA GLU A 43 -7.10 7.02 3.89
C GLU A 43 -8.49 6.41 4.17
N ILE A 44 -9.27 6.11 3.13
CA ILE A 44 -10.56 5.41 3.26
C ILE A 44 -10.39 4.04 3.93
N ILE A 45 -9.40 3.25 3.48
CA ILE A 45 -9.09 1.94 4.08
C ILE A 45 -8.65 2.11 5.52
N SER A 46 -7.81 3.11 5.83
CA SER A 46 -7.40 3.41 7.20
C SER A 46 -8.60 3.73 8.08
N LYS A 47 -9.47 4.64 7.65
CA LYS A 47 -10.68 5.02 8.38
C LYS A 47 -11.60 3.82 8.63
N ALA A 48 -11.75 2.93 7.65
CA ALA A 48 -12.55 1.71 7.80
C ALA A 48 -11.94 0.72 8.81
N LEU A 49 -10.62 0.52 8.76
CA LEU A 49 -9.90 -0.37 9.70
C LEU A 49 -9.98 0.16 11.14
N TYR A 50 -9.67 1.44 11.35
CA TYR A 50 -9.65 2.05 12.68
C TYR A 50 -11.04 2.20 13.29
N ARG A 51 -12.09 2.40 12.48
CA ARG A 51 -13.48 2.40 12.95
C ARG A 51 -13.93 1.01 13.44
N ASN A 52 -13.43 -0.06 12.82
CA ASN A 52 -13.79 -1.44 13.18
C ASN A 52 -12.88 -2.06 14.25
N ILE A 53 -11.72 -1.46 14.56
CA ILE A 53 -10.78 -1.88 15.61
C ILE A 53 -11.45 -1.98 16.99
N ILE A 54 -12.50 -1.20 17.24
CA ILE A 54 -13.24 -1.21 18.51
C ILE A 54 -13.97 -2.55 18.75
N THR A 55 -14.20 -3.39 17.73
CA THR A 55 -15.16 -4.51 17.86
C THR A 55 -14.64 -5.93 17.60
N LYS A 56 -13.60 -6.21 16.78
CA LYS A 56 -13.00 -7.58 16.70
C LYS A 56 -11.77 -7.73 15.77
N LYS A 57 -10.91 -8.69 16.17
CA LYS A 57 -9.78 -9.39 15.48
C LYS A 57 -8.50 -8.57 15.16
N PRO A 58 -7.43 -8.67 15.99
CA PRO A 58 -6.17 -7.93 15.80
C PRO A 58 -5.30 -8.46 14.65
N TYR A 59 -5.36 -9.75 14.31
CA TYR A 59 -4.38 -10.36 13.41
C TYR A 59 -4.57 -10.00 11.91
N ILE A 60 -5.81 -10.02 11.43
CA ILE A 60 -6.12 -9.65 10.02
C ILE A 60 -5.81 -8.18 9.78
N ILE A 61 -6.06 -7.33 10.78
CA ILE A 61 -5.76 -5.90 10.73
C ILE A 61 -4.24 -5.69 10.63
N ASN A 62 -3.46 -6.47 11.38
CA ASN A 62 -1.99 -6.45 11.28
C ASN A 62 -1.50 -6.88 9.88
N LEU A 63 -2.14 -7.88 9.26
CA LEU A 63 -1.81 -8.29 7.90
C LEU A 63 -2.10 -7.18 6.88
N ILE A 64 -3.28 -6.53 6.96
CA ILE A 64 -3.64 -5.42 6.07
C ILE A 64 -2.71 -4.22 6.29
N ASN A 65 -2.32 -3.94 7.53
CA ASN A 65 -1.34 -2.88 7.82
C ASN A 65 0.04 -3.20 7.25
N ASN A 66 0.52 -4.45 7.36
CA ASN A 66 1.78 -4.87 6.75
C ASN A 66 1.74 -4.75 5.22
N PHE A 67 0.62 -5.10 4.59
CA PHE A 67 0.40 -4.92 3.16
C PHE A 67 0.46 -3.45 2.75
N LYS A 68 -0.21 -2.57 3.51
CA LYS A 68 -0.19 -1.12 3.32
C LYS A 68 1.22 -0.53 3.43
N ILE A 69 2.00 -0.96 4.42
CA ILE A 69 3.40 -0.56 4.58
C ILE A 69 4.22 -0.99 3.36
N GLY A 70 4.01 -2.21 2.86
CA GLY A 70 4.65 -2.71 1.65
C GLY A 70 4.37 -1.84 0.42
N ILE A 71 3.12 -1.41 0.23
CA ILE A 71 2.75 -0.52 -0.90
C ILE A 71 3.48 0.82 -0.80
N VAL A 72 3.42 1.48 0.36
CA VAL A 72 4.05 2.80 0.56
C VAL A 72 5.57 2.70 0.36
N TYR A 73 6.19 1.65 0.89
CA TYR A 73 7.62 1.41 0.73
C TYR A 73 8.00 1.17 -0.73
N GLY A 74 7.23 0.36 -1.47
CA GLY A 74 7.49 0.10 -2.88
C GLY A 74 7.37 1.37 -3.74
N LEU A 75 6.31 2.16 -3.53
CA LEU A 75 6.12 3.43 -4.25
C LEU A 75 7.24 4.44 -3.93
N PHE A 76 7.69 4.50 -2.68
CA PHE A 76 8.81 5.35 -2.28
C PHE A 76 10.12 4.93 -2.93
N VAL A 77 10.41 3.63 -2.96
CA VAL A 77 11.61 3.09 -3.61
C VAL A 77 11.59 3.36 -5.12
N ASP A 78 10.45 3.19 -5.79
CA ASP A 78 10.32 3.50 -7.22
C ASP A 78 10.45 4.99 -7.52
N ALA A 79 9.85 5.86 -6.69
CA ALA A 79 10.02 7.30 -6.81
C ALA A 79 11.49 7.71 -6.62
N PHE A 80 12.20 7.08 -5.69
CA PHE A 80 13.63 7.32 -5.46
C PHE A 80 14.48 6.89 -6.67
N LYS A 81 14.15 5.77 -7.32
CA LYS A 81 14.84 5.31 -8.55
C LYS A 81 14.65 6.26 -9.73
N LEU A 82 13.49 6.90 -9.85
CA LEU A 82 13.14 7.79 -10.96
C LEU A 82 13.59 9.24 -10.72
N GLY A 83 13.89 9.60 -9.47
CA GLY A 83 14.34 10.94 -9.06
C GLY A 83 15.85 11.14 -9.04
N SER A 84 16.64 10.17 -9.50
CA SER A 84 18.10 10.28 -9.74
C SER A 84 18.39 10.45 -11.23
#